data_AF-A0A534HQG0-F1
#
_entry.id   AF-A0A534HQG0-F1
#
_cell.length_a   1.000
_cell.length_b   1.000
_cell.length_c   1.000
_cell.angle_alpha   90.00
_cell.angle_beta   90.00
_cell.angle_gamma   90.00
#
_symmetry.space_group_name_H-M   'P 1'
#
loop_
_entity.id
_entity.type
_entity.pdbx_description
1 polymer ?
#
loop_
_entity_poly.entity_id
_entity_poly.type
_entity_poly.pdbx_seq_one_letter_code
_entity_poly.pdbx_strand_id
1 'polypeptide(L)'
;MVELKTITDTIHGTIRLEPLTLDLLETLELQRLNSIRQLGLTYLVFPGANHSRLEHCLGVGHVAGEMAKALDLPDSERKLVPAAGLLHDVGHGPFSHTLEHVLSRELAVDHMHLTQRIITGADDNVSPADRKAFPETLRIHEVLEKHGVDPRAVAALIRGPAEKGERWIVPRGRTELSRYLAQIIHSPMDADQIDYLMRDAHYTGASHGTIDFPRLLQTLRTYRGDLALDRKGLPALEGMLVARGLMYSSVYFHKTVRIAEQMIARAVERSEAPIGEIQKMVDHELLNWLVQQGPLQREIALRLKYRKLFKRVLASGRDELTDGNRAVLATFKEPRERRRVEDRIARRAGLQPGQVIVDVPLPELLLSEPRIAKTEVPILENGSAKPFSKVSPLGRALQTRQVVDWVVMVAAPGEAAASVRKAATAAFSD
;
A
#
# COMPACT_ATOMS: atom_id res chain seq x y z
N MET A 1 21.56 33.56 3.29
CA MET A 1 20.58 32.56 3.78
C MET A 1 20.02 31.87 2.56
N VAL A 2 20.07 30.54 2.49
CA VAL A 2 19.39 29.82 1.40
C VAL A 2 17.89 29.98 1.64
N GLU A 3 17.16 30.52 0.66
CA GLU A 3 15.72 30.64 0.74
C GLU A 3 15.12 29.23 0.62
N LEU A 4 14.73 28.65 1.77
CA LEU A 4 14.15 27.31 1.80
C LEU A 4 12.73 27.36 1.25
N LYS A 5 12.49 26.57 0.20
CA LYS A 5 11.16 26.45 -0.43
C LYS A 5 10.20 25.76 0.54
N THR A 6 8.97 26.24 0.57
CA THR A 6 7.88 25.63 1.33
C THR A 6 6.79 25.11 0.41
N ILE A 7 6.08 24.08 0.86
CA ILE A 7 4.85 23.61 0.25
C ILE A 7 3.76 23.52 1.32
N THR A 8 2.52 23.82 0.93
CA THR A 8 1.36 23.61 1.78
C THR A 8 0.86 22.19 1.56
N ASP A 9 0.83 21.41 2.63
CA ASP A 9 0.23 20.08 2.69
C ASP A 9 -1.03 20.12 3.55
N THR A 10 -2.08 19.45 3.09
CA THR A 10 -3.41 19.47 3.74
C THR A 10 -3.40 18.84 5.14
N ILE A 11 -2.45 17.95 5.42
CA ILE A 11 -2.38 17.17 6.67
C ILE A 11 -1.38 17.80 7.63
N HIS A 12 -0.18 18.13 7.12
CA HIS A 12 0.95 18.58 7.95
C HIS A 12 1.14 20.11 7.95
N GLY A 13 0.27 20.85 7.26
CA GLY A 13 0.36 22.30 7.16
C GLY A 13 1.52 22.73 6.25
N THR A 14 2.39 23.62 6.72
CA THR A 14 3.51 24.09 5.90
C THR A 14 4.74 23.20 6.07
N ILE A 15 5.09 22.45 5.02
CA ILE A 15 6.30 21.62 4.98
C ILE A 15 7.45 22.44 4.39
N ARG A 16 8.57 22.50 5.12
CA ARG A 16 9.83 23.07 4.62
C ARG A 16 10.62 22.00 3.89
N LEU A 17 11.07 22.30 2.68
CA LEU A 17 11.80 21.36 1.83
C LEU A 17 13.30 21.61 1.96
N GLU A 18 14.03 20.59 2.42
CA GLU A 18 15.49 20.58 2.42
C GLU A 18 16.02 20.46 0.98
N PRO A 19 17.26 20.91 0.69
CA PRO A 19 17.82 20.87 -0.66
C PRO A 19 17.77 19.48 -1.33
N LEU A 20 18.04 18.41 -0.57
CA LEU A 20 17.92 17.04 -1.07
C LEU A 20 16.49 16.70 -1.47
N THR A 21 15.51 17.05 -0.63
CA THR A 21 14.09 16.81 -0.91
C THR A 21 13.66 17.57 -2.16
N LEU A 22 14.10 18.82 -2.32
CA LEU A 22 13.78 19.63 -3.49
C LEU A 22 14.31 18.99 -4.78
N ASP A 23 15.58 18.61 -4.82
CA ASP A 23 16.17 17.98 -6.01
C ASP A 23 15.53 16.61 -6.30
N LEU A 24 15.15 15.83 -5.28
CA LEU A 24 14.43 14.56 -5.48
C LEU A 24 13.04 14.79 -6.09
N LEU A 25 12.36 15.87 -5.72
CA LEU A 25 11.07 16.25 -6.31
C LEU A 25 11.19 16.68 -7.78
N GLU A 26 12.37 17.02 -8.27
CA GLU A 26 12.56 17.33 -9.70
C GLU A 26 12.73 16.06 -10.56
N THR A 27 12.92 14.89 -9.94
CA THR A 27 13.06 13.62 -10.67
C THR A 27 11.74 13.20 -11.33
N LEU A 28 11.82 12.67 -12.54
CA LEU A 28 10.65 12.16 -13.27
C LEU A 28 10.01 10.99 -12.53
N GLU A 29 10.85 10.13 -11.94
CA GLU A 29 10.45 8.95 -11.16
C GLU A 29 9.50 9.33 -10.00
N LEU A 30 9.78 10.44 -9.30
CA LEU A 30 8.94 10.88 -8.19
C LEU A 30 7.72 11.67 -8.69
N GLN A 31 7.89 12.54 -9.70
CA GLN A 31 6.79 13.33 -10.28
C GLN A 31 5.69 12.48 -10.91
N ARG A 32 6.03 11.31 -11.47
CA ARG A 32 5.05 10.35 -11.98
C ARG A 32 3.98 9.98 -10.93
N LEU A 33 4.36 9.91 -9.64
CA LEU A 33 3.44 9.57 -8.55
C LEU A 33 2.30 10.58 -8.38
N ASN A 34 2.43 11.80 -8.92
CA ASN A 34 1.36 12.79 -8.93
C ASN A 34 0.14 12.33 -9.75
N SER A 35 0.36 11.45 -10.73
CA SER A 35 -0.69 10.90 -11.61
C SER A 35 -1.16 9.50 -11.17
N ILE A 36 -0.75 9.05 -9.98
CA ILE A 36 -1.16 7.77 -9.38
C ILE A 36 -1.89 8.08 -8.09
N ARG A 37 -3.17 7.71 -7.99
CA ARG A 37 -3.94 7.91 -6.76
C ARG A 37 -3.46 6.98 -5.65
N GLN A 38 -3.38 7.51 -4.43
CA GLN A 38 -3.01 6.74 -3.23
C GLN A 38 -3.95 5.54 -3.05
N LEU A 39 -5.26 5.82 -3.05
CA LEU A 39 -6.30 4.82 -2.80
C LEU A 39 -6.93 4.24 -4.07
N GLY A 40 -6.25 4.34 -5.21
CA GLY A 40 -6.67 3.74 -6.49
C GLY A 40 -8.12 4.10 -6.87
N LEU A 41 -8.99 3.09 -6.90
CA LEU A 41 -10.41 3.23 -7.31
C LEU A 41 -11.34 3.64 -6.16
N THR A 42 -10.82 3.93 -4.96
CA THR A 42 -11.61 4.31 -3.78
C THR A 42 -12.45 5.58 -4.00
N TYR A 43 -12.00 6.50 -4.86
CA TYR A 43 -12.75 7.71 -5.23
C TYR A 43 -14.15 7.41 -5.78
N LEU A 44 -14.34 6.20 -6.33
CA LEU A 44 -15.65 5.77 -6.81
C LEU A 44 -16.65 5.69 -5.65
N VAL A 45 -16.24 5.30 -4.44
CA VAL A 45 -17.12 5.24 -3.26
C VAL A 45 -17.01 6.49 -2.40
N PHE A 46 -15.80 7.03 -2.23
CA PHE A 46 -15.50 8.20 -1.42
C PHE A 46 -15.02 9.32 -2.35
N PRO A 47 -15.91 10.18 -2.88
CA PRO A 47 -15.57 11.11 -3.96
C PRO A 47 -14.43 12.09 -3.64
N GLY A 48 -14.10 12.30 -2.36
CA GLY A 48 -12.97 13.13 -1.94
C GLY A 48 -11.60 12.44 -2.05
N ALA A 49 -11.54 11.10 -2.14
CA ALA A 49 -10.31 10.30 -2.15
C ALA A 49 -9.52 10.38 -3.48
N ASN A 50 -9.09 11.59 -3.85
CA ASN A 50 -8.34 11.88 -5.08
C ASN A 50 -6.87 12.22 -4.84
N HIS A 51 -6.40 12.19 -3.60
CA HIS A 51 -5.00 12.47 -3.27
C HIS A 51 -4.05 11.51 -3.98
N SER A 52 -2.91 12.05 -4.39
CA SER A 52 -1.87 11.35 -5.12
C SER A 52 -0.88 10.65 -4.20
N ARG A 53 -0.15 9.67 -4.74
CA ARG A 53 0.98 9.04 -4.04
C ARG A 53 2.12 10.03 -3.77
N LEU A 54 2.26 11.07 -4.60
CA LEU A 54 3.28 12.11 -4.39
C LEU A 54 3.04 12.87 -3.08
N GLU A 55 1.80 13.29 -2.82
CA GLU A 55 1.42 13.96 -1.56
C GLU A 55 1.70 13.08 -0.34
N HIS A 56 1.39 11.78 -0.45
CA HIS A 56 1.69 10.80 0.59
C HIS A 56 3.20 10.67 0.81
N CYS A 57 4.00 10.47 -0.24
CA CYS A 57 5.46 10.38 -0.15
C CYS A 57 6.08 11.63 0.51
N LEU A 58 5.61 12.82 0.14
CA LEU A 58 6.02 14.08 0.76
C LEU A 58 5.71 14.10 2.26
N GLY A 59 4.50 13.68 2.65
CA GLY A 59 4.09 13.56 4.03
C GLY A 59 4.90 12.53 4.82
N VAL A 60 5.17 11.35 4.26
CA VAL A 60 6.01 10.33 4.89
C VAL A 60 7.44 10.82 5.08
N GLY A 61 8.02 11.48 4.08
CA GLY A 61 9.34 12.12 4.20
C GLY A 61 9.37 13.16 5.32
N HIS A 62 8.31 13.97 5.45
CA HIS A 62 8.16 14.94 6.53
C HIS A 62 8.06 14.27 7.91
N VAL A 63 7.14 13.32 8.08
CA VAL A 63 6.94 12.58 9.33
C VAL A 63 8.21 11.85 9.76
N ALA A 64 8.90 11.19 8.83
CA ALA A 64 10.17 10.52 9.09
C ALA A 64 11.26 11.50 9.54
N GLY A 65 11.27 12.72 8.99
CA GLY A 65 12.15 13.81 9.44
C GLY A 65 11.83 14.31 10.85
N GLU A 66 10.56 14.47 11.20
CA GLU A 66 10.15 14.85 12.55
C GLU A 66 10.47 13.73 13.58
N MET A 67 10.30 12.47 13.21
CA MET A 67 10.72 11.33 14.04
C MET A 67 12.24 11.32 14.24
N ALA A 68 13.03 11.55 13.19
CA ALA A 68 14.49 11.64 13.28
C ALA A 68 14.95 12.80 14.18
N LYS A 69 14.27 13.95 14.15
CA LYS A 69 14.52 15.07 15.06
C LYS A 69 14.15 14.73 16.50
N ALA A 70 12.99 14.12 16.73
CA ALA A 70 12.52 13.75 18.07
C ALA A 70 13.44 12.72 18.75
N LEU A 71 14.09 11.86 17.97
CA LEU A 71 15.08 10.88 18.44
C LEU A 71 16.51 11.43 18.53
N ASP A 72 16.71 12.72 18.21
CA ASP A 72 18.02 13.38 18.15
C ASP A 72 19.06 12.63 17.30
N LEU A 73 18.64 12.12 16.14
CA LEU A 73 19.53 11.36 15.26
C LEU A 73 20.63 12.26 14.68
N PRO A 74 21.84 11.73 14.38
CA PRO A 74 22.91 12.49 13.74
C PRO A 74 22.52 12.97 12.33
N ASP A 75 23.17 14.03 11.85
CA ASP A 75 22.85 14.67 10.56
C ASP A 75 22.86 13.73 9.37
N SER A 76 23.75 12.72 9.34
CA SER A 76 23.78 11.73 8.26
C SER A 76 22.48 10.90 8.20
N GLU A 77 21.88 10.62 9.35
CA GLU A 77 20.61 9.89 9.44
C GLU A 77 19.41 10.82 9.20
N ARG A 78 19.51 12.10 9.59
CA ARG A 78 18.52 13.13 9.28
C ARG A 78 18.38 13.45 7.79
N LYS A 79 19.35 13.06 6.96
CA LYS A 79 19.20 13.06 5.48
C LYS A 79 18.69 11.72 4.96
N LEU A 80 19.22 10.62 5.46
CA LEU A 80 18.93 9.27 5.00
C LEU A 80 17.46 8.87 5.24
N VAL A 81 16.95 9.08 6.44
CA VAL A 81 15.63 8.62 6.87
C VAL A 81 14.50 9.36 6.13
N PRO A 82 14.52 10.71 6.01
CA PRO A 82 13.51 11.41 5.19
C PRO A 82 13.58 11.06 3.72
N ALA A 83 14.78 10.84 3.15
CA ALA A 83 14.92 10.41 1.77
C ALA A 83 14.30 9.02 1.55
N ALA A 84 14.50 8.09 2.47
CA ALA A 84 13.84 6.79 2.43
C ALA A 84 12.32 6.92 2.55
N GLY A 85 11.82 7.77 3.46
CA GLY A 85 10.39 8.05 3.57
C GLY A 85 9.79 8.65 2.30
N LEU A 86 10.50 9.58 1.65
CA LEU A 86 10.06 10.20 0.40
C LEU A 86 10.04 9.21 -0.78
N LEU A 87 10.92 8.21 -0.77
CA LEU A 87 11.14 7.31 -1.91
C LEU A 87 10.51 5.92 -1.73
N HIS A 88 9.93 5.61 -0.56
CA HIS A 88 9.45 4.26 -0.23
C HIS A 88 8.46 3.71 -1.27
N ASP A 89 7.62 4.60 -1.82
CA ASP A 89 6.53 4.27 -2.71
C ASP A 89 6.86 4.50 -4.21
N VAL A 90 8.11 4.84 -4.55
CA VAL A 90 8.47 5.21 -5.93
C VAL A 90 8.27 4.07 -6.93
N GLY A 91 8.36 2.82 -6.47
CA GLY A 91 8.14 1.63 -7.30
C GLY A 91 6.69 1.37 -7.69
N HIS A 92 5.72 2.11 -7.16
CA HIS A 92 4.31 1.88 -7.45
C HIS A 92 3.90 2.30 -8.88
N GLY A 93 3.13 1.42 -9.54
CA GLY A 93 2.47 1.63 -10.82
C GLY A 93 1.00 2.04 -10.66
N PRO A 94 0.19 2.01 -11.73
CA PRO A 94 -1.20 2.46 -11.70
C PRO A 94 -2.06 1.58 -10.78
N PHE A 95 -2.99 2.17 -10.02
CA PHE A 95 -3.89 1.47 -9.08
C PHE A 95 -3.16 0.46 -8.16
N SER A 96 -2.00 0.85 -7.66
CA SER A 96 -0.90 -0.05 -7.28
C SER A 96 -1.31 -1.24 -6.41
N HIS A 97 -1.94 -1.07 -5.25
CA HIS A 97 -2.35 -2.21 -4.38
C HIS A 97 -3.37 -3.15 -5.04
N THR A 98 -4.23 -2.63 -5.92
CA THR A 98 -5.17 -3.44 -6.69
C THR A 98 -4.45 -4.39 -7.63
N LEU A 99 -3.47 -3.85 -8.37
CA LEU A 99 -2.78 -4.59 -9.42
C LEU A 99 -1.57 -5.35 -8.88
N GLU A 100 -0.99 -4.97 -7.76
CA GLU A 100 0.17 -5.64 -7.15
C GLU A 100 -0.04 -7.16 -7.04
N HIS A 101 -1.21 -7.63 -6.64
CA HIS A 101 -1.51 -9.08 -6.59
C HIS A 101 -1.55 -9.76 -7.97
N VAL A 102 -1.88 -9.01 -9.02
CA VAL A 102 -1.84 -9.47 -10.42
C VAL A 102 -0.41 -9.42 -10.94
N LEU A 103 0.30 -8.32 -10.70
CA LEU A 103 1.62 -8.01 -11.28
C LEU A 103 2.78 -8.74 -10.57
N SER A 104 2.76 -8.84 -9.24
CA SER A 104 3.81 -9.51 -8.45
C SER A 104 3.90 -11.01 -8.74
N ARG A 105 2.78 -11.64 -9.12
CA ARG A 105 2.70 -13.08 -9.37
C ARG A 105 3.20 -13.50 -10.75
N GLU A 106 3.03 -12.64 -11.74
CA GLU A 106 3.49 -12.89 -13.11
C GLU A 106 4.93 -12.40 -13.34
N LEU A 107 5.40 -11.36 -12.64
CA LEU A 107 6.79 -10.88 -12.74
C LEU A 107 7.76 -11.48 -11.73
N ALA A 108 7.29 -12.13 -10.65
CA ALA A 108 8.10 -12.46 -9.48
C ALA A 108 8.87 -11.25 -8.87
N VAL A 109 8.47 -10.03 -9.23
CA VAL A 109 9.04 -8.77 -8.75
C VAL A 109 7.98 -8.08 -7.91
N ASP A 110 8.19 -8.12 -6.59
CA ASP A 110 7.46 -7.28 -5.65
C ASP A 110 7.80 -5.80 -5.90
N HIS A 111 6.84 -4.89 -5.68
CA HIS A 111 7.02 -3.44 -5.84
C HIS A 111 8.19 -2.92 -4.99
N MET A 112 8.43 -3.55 -3.84
CA MET A 112 9.61 -3.27 -3.01
C MET A 112 10.93 -3.59 -3.73
N HIS A 113 11.02 -4.69 -4.46
CA HIS A 113 12.22 -5.02 -5.25
C HIS A 113 12.43 -4.02 -6.39
N LEU A 114 11.34 -3.60 -7.06
CA LEU A 114 11.39 -2.57 -8.08
C LEU A 114 11.80 -1.21 -7.50
N THR A 115 11.24 -0.80 -6.36
CA THR A 115 11.64 0.41 -5.63
C THR A 115 13.16 0.43 -5.40
N GLN A 116 13.74 -0.67 -4.93
CA GLN A 116 15.20 -0.75 -4.73
C GLN A 116 15.99 -0.56 -6.04
N ARG A 117 15.55 -1.20 -7.13
CA ARG A 117 16.22 -1.09 -8.43
C ARG A 117 16.11 0.31 -9.02
N ILE A 118 15.00 1.00 -8.82
CA ILE A 118 14.83 2.41 -9.22
C ILE A 118 15.78 3.30 -8.42
N ILE A 119 15.77 3.18 -7.09
CA ILE A 119 16.59 4.01 -6.20
C ILE A 119 18.08 3.81 -6.46
N THR A 120 18.51 2.59 -6.78
CA THR A 120 19.92 2.27 -7.08
C THR A 120 20.30 2.51 -8.54
N GLY A 121 19.37 2.98 -9.38
CA GLY A 121 19.61 3.25 -10.81
C GLY A 121 19.58 2.03 -11.72
N ALA A 122 19.42 0.82 -11.17
CA ALA A 122 19.38 -0.44 -11.92
C ALA A 122 18.14 -0.58 -12.81
N ASP A 123 17.03 0.10 -12.48
CA ASP A 123 15.83 0.19 -13.31
C ASP A 123 15.32 1.62 -13.43
N ASP A 124 14.54 1.86 -14.47
CA ASP A 124 13.81 3.09 -14.69
C ASP A 124 12.33 2.80 -14.93
N ASN A 125 11.47 3.35 -14.08
CA ASN A 125 10.01 3.24 -14.17
C ASN A 125 9.37 4.39 -14.95
N VAL A 126 10.18 5.22 -15.60
CA VAL A 126 9.74 6.22 -16.56
C VAL A 126 9.84 5.63 -17.97
N SER A 127 8.93 6.02 -18.87
CA SER A 127 8.95 5.54 -20.24
C SER A 127 10.20 6.08 -20.97
N PRO A 128 10.78 5.32 -21.93
CA PRO A 128 11.90 5.83 -22.72
C PRO A 128 11.58 7.12 -23.48
N ALA A 129 10.31 7.31 -23.86
CA ALA A 129 9.85 8.52 -24.55
C ALA A 129 9.89 9.74 -23.62
N ASP A 130 9.38 9.63 -22.40
CA ASP A 130 9.40 10.72 -21.42
C ASP A 130 10.84 11.05 -21.00
N ARG A 131 11.67 10.03 -20.78
CA ARG A 131 13.09 10.24 -20.44
C ARG A 131 13.83 10.99 -21.54
N LYS A 132 13.53 10.69 -22.82
CA LYS A 132 14.09 11.42 -23.97
C LYS A 132 13.60 12.87 -24.06
N ALA A 133 12.39 13.16 -23.58
CA ALA A 133 11.84 14.51 -23.57
C ALA A 133 12.53 15.41 -22.51
N PHE A 134 13.09 14.82 -21.45
CA PHE A 134 13.76 15.53 -20.37
C PHE A 134 15.16 14.94 -20.07
N PRO A 135 16.13 15.07 -21.00
CA PRO A 135 17.43 14.42 -20.89
C PRO A 135 18.31 14.99 -19.78
N GLU A 136 18.08 16.24 -19.37
CA GLU A 136 18.87 16.93 -18.33
C GLU A 136 18.41 16.59 -16.90
N THR A 137 17.27 15.90 -16.74
CA THR A 137 16.73 15.56 -15.43
C THR A 137 17.48 14.38 -14.83
N LEU A 138 18.17 14.64 -13.71
CA LEU A 138 18.86 13.61 -12.94
C LEU A 138 17.89 12.53 -12.44
N ARG A 139 18.39 11.30 -12.38
CA ARG A 139 17.71 10.16 -11.76
C ARG A 139 17.94 10.16 -10.25
N ILE A 140 17.10 9.40 -9.53
CA ILE A 140 17.12 9.36 -8.07
C ILE A 140 18.51 9.06 -7.49
N HIS A 141 19.20 8.04 -8.02
CA HIS A 141 20.54 7.67 -7.53
C HIS A 141 21.56 8.82 -7.69
N GLU A 142 21.52 9.54 -8.81
CA GLU A 142 22.42 10.67 -9.10
C GLU A 142 22.15 11.85 -8.16
N VAL A 143 20.87 12.12 -7.86
CA VAL A 143 20.48 13.14 -6.87
C VAL A 143 20.96 12.74 -5.47
N LEU A 144 20.76 11.49 -5.05
CA LEU A 144 21.23 11.01 -3.75
C LEU A 144 22.75 11.15 -3.62
N GLU A 145 23.51 10.74 -4.64
CA GLU A 145 24.97 10.85 -4.67
C GLU A 145 25.45 12.31 -4.64
N LYS A 146 24.80 13.21 -5.40
CA LYS A 146 25.07 14.66 -5.38
C LYS A 146 24.98 15.26 -3.97
N HIS A 147 24.08 14.74 -3.14
CA HIS A 147 23.86 15.20 -1.76
C HIS A 147 24.62 14.40 -0.70
N GLY A 148 25.49 13.46 -1.13
CA GLY A 148 26.30 12.62 -0.24
C GLY A 148 25.49 11.54 0.51
N VAL A 149 24.36 11.10 -0.05
CA VAL A 149 23.53 10.02 0.49
C VAL A 149 23.73 8.78 -0.37
N ASP A 150 24.08 7.64 0.24
CA ASP A 150 24.27 6.37 -0.48
C ASP A 150 22.91 5.80 -0.93
N PRO A 151 22.65 5.64 -2.24
CA PRO A 151 21.40 5.05 -2.75
C PRO A 151 21.15 3.64 -2.23
N ARG A 152 22.19 2.85 -1.98
CA ARG A 152 22.06 1.49 -1.45
C ARG A 152 21.60 1.50 0.00
N ALA A 153 22.04 2.49 0.78
CA ALA A 153 21.59 2.65 2.17
C ALA A 153 20.10 3.04 2.22
N VAL A 154 19.64 3.92 1.31
CA VAL A 154 18.22 4.28 1.19
C VAL A 154 17.38 3.05 0.80
N ALA A 155 17.80 2.33 -0.25
CA ALA A 155 17.11 1.12 -0.71
C ALA A 155 17.10 -0.01 0.34
N ALA A 156 18.16 -0.14 1.14
CA ALA A 156 18.20 -1.10 2.24
C ALA A 156 17.24 -0.72 3.37
N LEU A 157 17.08 0.58 3.64
CA LEU A 157 16.18 1.07 4.68
C LEU A 157 14.70 0.79 4.33
N ILE A 158 14.31 1.04 3.08
CA ILE A 158 12.95 0.79 2.56
C ILE A 158 12.64 -0.71 2.47
N ARG A 159 13.61 -1.58 2.19
CA ARG A 159 13.31 -3.03 2.21
C ARG A 159 13.04 -3.53 3.63
N GLY A 160 13.61 -2.87 4.64
CA GLY A 160 13.65 -3.38 5.99
C GLY A 160 14.50 -4.65 6.11
N PRO A 161 14.57 -5.25 7.31
CA PRO A 161 15.34 -6.47 7.53
C PRO A 161 14.75 -7.64 6.73
N ALA A 162 15.58 -8.31 5.91
CA ALA A 162 15.19 -9.54 5.24
C ALA A 162 14.78 -10.60 6.27
N GLU A 163 13.65 -11.27 6.07
CA GLU A 163 13.24 -12.37 6.93
C GLU A 163 14.30 -13.47 6.91
N LYS A 164 14.94 -13.71 8.08
CA LYS A 164 15.88 -14.80 8.38
C LYS A 164 16.93 -15.11 7.30
N GLY A 165 18.13 -14.53 7.45
CA GLY A 165 19.38 -15.17 6.99
C GLY A 165 20.17 -14.44 5.91
N GLU A 166 19.67 -13.32 5.35
CA GLU A 166 20.48 -12.49 4.47
C GLU A 166 21.32 -11.50 5.29
N ARG A 167 22.65 -11.63 5.20
CA ARG A 167 23.58 -10.64 5.73
C ARG A 167 23.45 -9.34 4.93
N TRP A 168 23.36 -8.24 5.66
CA TRP A 168 23.47 -6.87 5.17
C TRP A 168 24.58 -6.71 4.12
N ILE A 169 24.24 -6.26 2.91
CA ILE A 169 25.24 -5.66 2.01
C ILE A 169 25.34 -4.19 2.40
N VAL A 170 26.08 -3.91 3.48
CA VAL A 170 26.44 -2.56 3.89
C VAL A 170 27.86 -2.28 3.38
N PRO A 171 28.15 -1.09 2.82
CA PRO A 171 29.51 -0.68 2.48
C PRO A 171 30.45 -0.88 3.67
N ARG A 172 31.64 -1.43 3.41
CA ARG A 172 32.66 -1.69 4.45
C ARG A 172 32.89 -0.42 5.29
N GLY A 173 32.57 -0.49 6.60
CA GLY A 173 32.91 0.57 7.57
C GLY A 173 31.81 0.94 8.56
N ARG A 174 30.54 0.53 8.35
CA ARG A 174 29.46 0.68 9.33
C ARG A 174 28.95 -0.68 9.77
N THR A 175 29.04 -0.95 11.08
CA THR A 175 28.24 -1.95 11.79
C THR A 175 26.77 -1.74 11.42
N GLU A 176 26.04 -2.84 11.21
CA GLU A 176 24.61 -2.95 10.88
C GLU A 176 23.79 -1.67 11.15
N LEU A 177 23.06 -1.16 10.14
CA LEU A 177 22.12 -0.05 10.35
C LEU A 177 21.21 -0.41 11.52
N SER A 178 21.13 0.48 12.51
CA SER A 178 20.36 0.22 13.72
C SER A 178 18.89 -0.05 13.35
N ARG A 179 18.30 -1.12 13.91
CA ARG A 179 16.94 -1.59 13.57
C ARG A 179 15.87 -0.49 13.70
N TYR A 180 16.05 0.43 14.64
CA TYR A 180 15.16 1.59 14.83
C TYR A 180 15.04 2.46 13.56
N LEU A 181 16.10 2.59 12.76
CA LEU A 181 16.04 3.38 11.51
C LEU A 181 15.05 2.77 10.54
N ALA A 182 15.12 1.44 10.35
CA ALA A 182 14.19 0.73 9.48
C ALA A 182 12.76 0.82 10.05
N GLN A 183 12.62 0.80 11.38
CA GLN A 183 11.31 0.91 12.04
C GLN A 183 10.65 2.29 11.92
N ILE A 184 11.42 3.36 11.62
CA ILE A 184 10.84 4.67 11.29
C ILE A 184 10.04 4.58 9.98
N ILE A 185 10.44 3.72 9.04
CA ILE A 185 9.76 3.52 7.76
C ILE A 185 8.81 2.31 7.80
N HIS A 186 9.18 1.25 8.54
CA HIS A 186 8.46 -0.02 8.62
C HIS A 186 8.35 -0.57 10.04
N SER A 187 7.22 -0.28 10.69
CA SER A 187 6.87 -0.80 12.02
C SER A 187 5.36 -0.68 12.26
N PRO A 188 4.85 -1.06 13.43
CA PRO A 188 3.45 -0.77 13.78
C PRO A 188 3.15 0.71 14.09
N MET A 189 4.17 1.59 14.05
CA MET A 189 4.10 3.03 14.32
C MET A 189 5.17 3.75 13.48
N ASP A 190 5.16 3.46 12.18
CA ASP A 190 6.05 4.05 11.20
C ASP A 190 5.48 5.34 10.59
N ALA A 191 6.34 6.08 9.90
CA ALA A 191 6.00 7.33 9.23
C ALA A 191 4.97 7.12 8.12
N ASP A 192 5.03 5.99 7.42
CA ASP A 192 4.07 5.56 6.40
C ASP A 192 2.65 5.49 6.99
N GLN A 193 2.46 4.72 8.06
CA GLN A 193 1.15 4.58 8.72
C GLN A 193 0.61 5.86 9.29
N ILE A 194 1.47 6.68 9.91
CA ILE A 194 1.05 7.94 10.47
C ILE A 194 0.51 8.85 9.36
N ASP A 195 1.23 8.99 8.24
CA ASP A 195 0.77 9.83 7.13
C ASP A 195 -0.49 9.27 6.49
N TYR A 196 -0.48 8.02 6.01
CA TYR A 196 -1.61 7.51 5.23
C TYR A 196 -2.89 7.49 6.07
N LEU A 197 -2.83 7.14 7.36
CA LEU A 197 -4.05 7.08 8.17
C LEU A 197 -4.67 8.47 8.35
N MET A 198 -3.84 9.49 8.59
CA MET A 198 -4.30 10.87 8.72
C MET A 198 -4.83 11.39 7.36
N ARG A 199 -4.09 11.14 6.29
CA ARG A 199 -4.39 11.62 4.94
C ARG A 199 -5.63 10.96 4.37
N ASP A 200 -5.72 9.64 4.44
CA ASP A 200 -6.86 8.88 3.95
C ASP A 200 -8.13 9.23 4.72
N ALA A 201 -8.06 9.35 6.06
CA ALA A 201 -9.20 9.77 6.86
C ALA A 201 -9.70 11.16 6.44
N HIS A 202 -8.78 12.11 6.21
CA HIS A 202 -9.11 13.45 5.73
C HIS A 202 -9.82 13.42 4.37
N TYR A 203 -9.20 12.80 3.36
CA TYR A 203 -9.71 12.83 1.99
C TYR A 203 -10.95 11.95 1.78
N THR A 204 -11.13 10.89 2.57
CA THR A 204 -12.35 10.06 2.52
C THR A 204 -13.50 10.61 3.37
N GLY A 205 -13.20 11.48 4.34
CA GLY A 205 -14.14 11.93 5.36
C GLY A 205 -14.43 10.89 6.45
N ALA A 206 -13.72 9.75 6.43
CA ALA A 206 -13.90 8.68 7.40
C ALA A 206 -13.33 9.08 8.77
N SER A 207 -14.18 9.67 9.61
CA SER A 207 -13.79 10.19 10.94
C SER A 207 -13.70 9.07 11.98
N HIS A 208 -12.68 8.22 11.89
CA HIS A 208 -12.46 7.07 12.78
C HIS A 208 -11.58 7.36 14.01
N GLY A 209 -11.42 8.63 14.35
CA GLY A 209 -10.59 9.11 15.45
C GLY A 209 -9.41 9.95 14.95
N THR A 210 -8.94 10.86 15.78
CA THR A 210 -7.78 11.72 15.48
C THR A 210 -6.49 10.99 15.91
N ILE A 211 -5.50 10.95 15.03
CA ILE A 211 -4.16 10.45 15.36
C ILE A 211 -3.40 11.57 16.06
N ASP A 212 -3.05 11.37 17.33
CA ASP A 212 -2.26 12.32 18.11
C ASP A 212 -0.76 12.17 17.81
N PHE A 213 -0.39 12.58 16.59
CA PHE A 213 0.98 12.53 16.11
C PHE A 213 1.96 13.33 17.00
N PRO A 214 1.64 14.56 17.48
CA PRO A 214 2.51 15.28 18.40
C PRO A 214 2.80 14.49 19.69
N ARG A 215 1.81 13.79 20.24
CA ARG A 215 2.02 12.96 21.42
C ARG A 215 2.89 11.74 21.14
N LEU A 216 2.70 11.08 20.00
CA LEU A 216 3.57 9.97 19.59
C LEU A 216 5.03 10.41 19.49
N LEU A 217 5.30 11.55 18.82
CA LEU A 217 6.64 12.11 18.71
C LEU A 217 7.28 12.41 20.06
N GLN A 218 6.56 13.10 20.96
CA GLN A 218 7.10 13.47 22.29
C GLN A 218 7.50 12.26 23.15
N THR A 219 6.85 11.12 22.92
CA THR A 219 7.03 9.89 23.70
C THR A 219 7.85 8.83 22.98
N LEU A 220 8.26 9.09 21.73
CA LEU A 220 9.11 8.20 20.93
C LEU A 220 10.52 8.12 21.51
N ARG A 221 11.05 6.91 21.65
CA ARG A 221 12.39 6.63 22.20
C ARG A 221 13.07 5.51 21.42
N THR A 222 14.38 5.38 21.59
CA THR A 222 15.12 4.17 21.23
C THR A 222 15.39 3.31 22.46
N TYR A 223 15.21 2.01 22.37
CA TYR A 223 15.56 1.05 23.42
C TYR A 223 16.21 -0.19 22.82
N ARG A 224 17.47 -0.46 23.18
CA ARG A 224 18.25 -1.63 22.70
C ARG A 224 18.27 -1.78 21.16
N GLY A 225 18.35 -0.65 20.47
CA GLY A 225 18.40 -0.58 19.01
C GLY A 225 17.04 -0.68 18.31
N ASP A 226 15.93 -0.74 19.05
CA ASP A 226 14.56 -0.70 18.52
C ASP A 226 13.88 0.64 18.86
N LEU A 227 12.88 1.04 18.06
CA LEU A 227 11.91 2.05 18.43
C LEU A 227 11.06 1.54 19.60
N ALA A 228 10.80 2.44 20.52
CA ALA A 228 10.00 2.22 21.71
C ALA A 228 9.16 3.47 22.01
N LEU A 229 8.15 3.30 22.85
CA LEU A 229 7.30 4.39 23.29
C LEU A 229 7.32 4.48 24.81
N ASP A 230 7.48 5.67 25.37
CA ASP A 230 7.24 5.89 26.79
C ASP A 230 5.77 5.53 27.13
N ARG A 231 5.52 4.95 28.31
CA ARG A 231 4.16 4.59 28.74
C ARG A 231 3.16 5.74 28.63
N LYS A 232 3.59 6.99 28.77
CA LYS A 232 2.75 8.18 28.61
C LYS A 232 2.19 8.35 27.19
N GLY A 233 2.78 7.71 26.19
CA GLY A 233 2.33 7.69 24.80
C GLY A 233 1.30 6.61 24.50
N LEU A 234 1.05 5.68 25.44
CA LEU A 234 0.18 4.53 25.22
C LEU A 234 -1.22 4.89 24.67
N PRO A 235 -1.93 5.92 25.18
CA PRO A 235 -3.24 6.28 24.64
C PRO A 235 -3.20 6.75 23.18
N ALA A 236 -2.13 7.42 22.76
CA ALA A 236 -1.99 7.88 21.38
C ALA A 236 -1.76 6.69 20.43
N LEU A 237 -0.95 5.71 20.84
CA LEU A 237 -0.75 4.47 20.08
C LEU A 237 -2.05 3.65 19.99
N GLU A 238 -2.79 3.52 21.09
CA GLU A 238 -4.10 2.89 21.10
C GLU A 238 -5.07 3.56 20.12
N GLY A 239 -5.16 4.90 20.15
CA GLY A 239 -5.98 5.67 19.22
C GLY A 239 -5.62 5.44 17.76
N MET A 240 -4.33 5.43 17.43
CA MET A 240 -3.84 5.16 16.07
C MET A 240 -4.23 3.76 15.58
N LEU A 241 -4.06 2.73 16.43
CA LEU A 241 -4.40 1.35 16.07
C LEU A 241 -5.91 1.12 15.95
N VAL A 242 -6.73 1.82 16.75
CA VAL A 242 -8.19 1.82 16.60
C VAL A 242 -8.59 2.46 15.27
N ALA A 243 -8.08 3.67 14.98
CA ALA A 243 -8.37 4.39 13.73
C ALA A 243 -8.00 3.52 12.52
N ARG A 244 -6.82 2.89 12.57
CA ARG A 244 -6.36 1.92 11.57
C ARG A 244 -7.34 0.76 11.38
N GLY A 245 -7.70 0.06 12.46
CA GLY A 245 -8.64 -1.06 12.37
C GLY A 245 -9.98 -0.67 11.74
N LEU A 246 -10.48 0.52 12.06
CA LEU A 246 -11.72 1.06 11.49
C LEU A 246 -11.58 1.41 10.01
N MET A 247 -10.52 2.14 9.62
CA MET A 247 -10.21 2.50 8.22
C MET A 247 -10.15 1.26 7.31
N TYR A 248 -9.53 0.19 7.80
CA TYR A 248 -9.47 -1.08 7.11
C TYR A 248 -10.87 -1.64 6.81
N SER A 249 -11.75 -1.67 7.80
CA SER A 249 -13.12 -2.19 7.62
C SER A 249 -14.05 -1.28 6.80
N SER A 250 -13.91 0.04 6.91
CA SER A 250 -14.85 1.01 6.34
C SER A 250 -14.44 1.53 4.97
N VAL A 251 -13.14 1.65 4.69
CA VAL A 251 -12.58 2.24 3.48
C VAL A 251 -11.88 1.16 2.64
N TYR A 252 -10.77 0.60 3.14
CA TYR A 252 -9.89 -0.25 2.31
C TYR A 252 -10.59 -1.54 1.87
N PHE A 253 -11.35 -2.18 2.77
CA PHE A 253 -12.13 -3.38 2.46
C PHE A 253 -13.60 -3.10 2.12
N HIS A 254 -13.95 -1.86 1.79
CA HIS A 254 -15.31 -1.54 1.38
C HIS A 254 -15.69 -2.35 0.13
N LYS A 255 -16.75 -3.17 0.23
CA LYS A 255 -17.17 -4.12 -0.83
C LYS A 255 -17.23 -3.52 -2.23
N THR A 256 -17.70 -2.28 -2.39
CA THR A 256 -17.82 -1.64 -3.70
C THR A 256 -16.46 -1.19 -4.25
N VAL A 257 -15.51 -0.80 -3.38
CA VAL A 257 -14.13 -0.51 -3.77
C VAL A 257 -13.50 -1.80 -4.25
N ARG A 258 -13.54 -2.85 -3.43
CA ARG A 258 -13.08 -4.21 -3.77
C ARG A 258 -13.62 -4.71 -5.11
N ILE A 259 -14.92 -4.54 -5.37
CA ILE A 259 -15.51 -4.91 -6.67
C ILE A 259 -14.86 -4.14 -7.83
N ALA A 260 -14.69 -2.82 -7.70
CA ALA A 260 -14.07 -2.01 -8.75
C ALA A 260 -12.60 -2.39 -8.98
N GLU A 261 -11.86 -2.67 -7.89
CA GLU A 261 -10.50 -3.17 -7.93
C GLU A 261 -10.40 -4.51 -8.66
N GLN A 262 -11.28 -5.45 -8.32
CA GLN A 262 -11.29 -6.75 -8.98
C GLN A 262 -11.70 -6.62 -10.46
N MET A 263 -12.59 -5.69 -10.81
CA MET A 263 -12.94 -5.45 -12.21
C MET A 263 -11.71 -5.08 -13.04
N ILE A 264 -10.91 -4.10 -12.61
CA ILE A 264 -9.70 -3.71 -13.35
C ILE A 264 -8.64 -4.81 -13.33
N ALA A 265 -8.47 -5.51 -12.20
CA ALA A 265 -7.55 -6.64 -12.08
C ALA A 265 -7.85 -7.73 -13.11
N ARG A 266 -9.13 -8.10 -13.31
CA ARG A 266 -9.52 -9.10 -14.33
C ARG A 266 -9.35 -8.61 -15.76
N ALA A 267 -9.51 -7.30 -16.00
CA ALA A 267 -9.25 -6.74 -17.32
C ALA A 267 -7.76 -6.84 -17.68
N VAL A 268 -6.88 -6.48 -16.75
CA VAL A 268 -5.42 -6.58 -16.90
C VAL A 268 -4.97 -8.04 -17.06
N GLU A 269 -5.36 -8.91 -16.14
CA GLU A 269 -5.01 -10.34 -16.17
C GLU A 269 -5.41 -11.03 -17.48
N ARG A 270 -6.52 -10.61 -18.12
CA ARG A 270 -7.01 -11.18 -19.38
C ARG A 270 -6.53 -10.46 -20.63
N SER A 271 -5.71 -9.42 -20.47
CA SER A 271 -5.15 -8.65 -21.59
C SER A 271 -3.79 -9.16 -22.06
N GLU A 272 -3.18 -10.12 -21.35
CA GLU A 272 -1.85 -10.66 -21.64
C GLU A 272 -0.77 -9.57 -21.79
N ALA A 273 -0.96 -8.45 -21.06
CA ALA A 273 -0.09 -7.29 -21.13
C ALA A 273 1.35 -7.62 -20.70
N PRO A 274 2.37 -7.03 -21.35
CA PRO A 274 3.70 -6.99 -20.76
C PRO A 274 3.66 -6.13 -19.48
N ILE A 275 3.67 -6.78 -18.32
CA ILE A 275 3.52 -6.10 -17.02
C ILE A 275 4.58 -5.03 -16.80
N GLY A 276 5.80 -5.25 -17.29
CA GLY A 276 6.87 -4.25 -17.22
C GLY A 276 6.51 -2.92 -17.87
N GLU A 277 5.63 -2.91 -18.88
CA GLU A 277 5.12 -1.69 -19.50
C GLU A 277 4.00 -1.07 -18.65
N ILE A 278 3.07 -1.88 -18.13
CA ILE A 278 2.01 -1.41 -17.22
C ILE A 278 2.61 -0.71 -16.00
N GLN A 279 3.70 -1.23 -15.47
CA GLN A 279 4.33 -0.68 -14.27
C GLN A 279 4.89 0.74 -14.47
N LYS A 280 5.19 1.13 -15.71
CA LYS A 280 5.65 2.48 -16.08
C LYS A 280 4.49 3.45 -16.32
N MET A 281 3.27 2.94 -16.49
CA MET A 281 2.09 3.75 -16.73
C MET A 281 1.63 4.47 -15.47
N VAL A 282 0.76 5.45 -15.66
CA VAL A 282 -0.05 6.07 -14.61
C VAL A 282 -1.54 5.72 -14.77
N ASP A 283 -2.38 6.07 -13.80
CA ASP A 283 -3.78 5.58 -13.72
C ASP A 283 -4.58 5.78 -15.01
N HIS A 284 -4.46 6.97 -15.62
CA HIS A 284 -5.23 7.32 -16.82
C HIS A 284 -4.69 6.63 -18.09
N GLU A 285 -3.38 6.40 -18.16
CA GLU A 285 -2.75 5.69 -19.27
C GLU A 285 -3.17 4.23 -19.29
N LEU A 286 -3.21 3.56 -18.13
CA LEU A 286 -3.71 2.18 -18.06
C LEU A 286 -5.17 2.07 -18.51
N LEU A 287 -6.04 2.97 -18.05
CA LEU A 287 -7.44 2.95 -18.45
C LEU A 287 -7.59 3.16 -19.97
N ASN A 288 -6.81 4.07 -20.56
CA ASN A 288 -6.80 4.29 -22.00
C ASN A 288 -6.25 3.06 -22.76
N TRP A 289 -5.19 2.46 -22.25
CA TRP A 289 -4.59 1.25 -22.81
C TRP A 289 -5.58 0.10 -22.81
N LEU A 290 -6.31 -0.15 -21.70
CA LEU A 290 -7.33 -1.20 -21.59
C LEU A 290 -8.45 -1.05 -22.63
N VAL A 291 -8.85 0.18 -22.97
CA VAL A 291 -9.88 0.42 -24.01
C VAL A 291 -9.49 -0.16 -25.38
N GLN A 292 -8.18 -0.33 -25.63
CA GLN A 292 -7.63 -0.78 -26.91
C GLN A 292 -7.32 -2.29 -26.96
N GLN A 293 -7.42 -3.03 -25.85
CA GLN A 293 -6.96 -4.43 -25.81
C GLN A 293 -8.00 -5.46 -26.27
N GLY A 294 -9.28 -5.22 -26.02
CA GLY A 294 -10.32 -6.17 -26.36
C GLY A 294 -11.71 -5.80 -25.83
N PRO A 295 -12.76 -6.55 -26.22
CA PRO A 295 -14.14 -6.24 -25.84
C PRO A 295 -14.35 -6.20 -24.32
N LEU A 296 -13.78 -7.16 -23.58
CA LEU A 296 -13.88 -7.22 -22.12
C LEU A 296 -13.17 -6.04 -21.46
N GLN A 297 -11.92 -5.77 -21.84
CA GLN A 297 -11.11 -4.69 -21.26
C GLN A 297 -11.78 -3.33 -21.51
N ARG A 298 -12.28 -3.13 -22.73
CA ARG A 298 -13.07 -1.94 -23.09
C ARG A 298 -14.34 -1.82 -22.27
N GLU A 299 -15.09 -2.91 -22.10
CA GLU A 299 -16.30 -2.92 -21.26
C GLU A 299 -15.96 -2.50 -19.82
N ILE A 300 -14.95 -3.13 -19.21
CA ILE A 300 -14.54 -2.84 -17.83
C ILE A 300 -14.07 -1.38 -17.69
N ALA A 301 -13.20 -0.89 -18.58
CA ALA A 301 -12.71 0.49 -18.54
C ALA A 301 -13.85 1.51 -18.63
N LEU A 302 -14.82 1.28 -19.52
CA LEU A 302 -16.01 2.15 -19.64
C LEU A 302 -16.92 2.04 -18.42
N ARG A 303 -17.10 0.85 -17.85
CA ARG A 303 -17.88 0.67 -16.62
C ARG A 303 -17.25 1.39 -15.44
N LEU A 304 -15.93 1.36 -15.29
CA LEU A 304 -15.22 2.12 -14.26
C LEU A 304 -15.39 3.63 -14.49
N LYS A 305 -15.13 4.12 -15.71
CA LYS A 305 -15.26 5.53 -16.11
C LYS A 305 -16.66 6.10 -15.81
N TYR A 306 -17.71 5.37 -16.16
CA TYR A 306 -19.11 5.80 -15.98
C TYR A 306 -19.77 5.22 -14.73
N ARG A 307 -18.98 4.66 -13.80
CA ARG A 307 -19.44 4.12 -12.53
C ARG A 307 -20.56 3.06 -12.67
N LYS A 308 -20.56 2.28 -13.76
CA LYS A 308 -21.44 1.13 -14.00
C LYS A 308 -20.84 -0.16 -13.43
N LEU A 309 -20.52 -0.13 -12.14
CA LEU A 309 -19.85 -1.22 -11.43
C LEU A 309 -20.71 -2.49 -11.35
N PHE A 310 -20.04 -3.63 -11.27
CA PHE A 310 -20.67 -4.89 -10.89
C PHE A 310 -21.31 -4.79 -9.50
N LYS A 311 -22.25 -5.70 -9.24
CA LYS A 311 -22.98 -5.79 -7.97
C LYS A 311 -22.57 -7.04 -7.23
N ARG A 312 -22.54 -6.95 -5.90
CA ARG A 312 -22.35 -8.09 -5.01
C ARG A 312 -23.54 -9.03 -5.18
N VAL A 313 -23.28 -10.22 -5.70
CA VAL A 313 -24.28 -11.28 -5.88
C VAL A 313 -24.34 -12.13 -4.63
N LEU A 314 -23.20 -12.67 -4.19
CA LEU A 314 -23.10 -13.53 -3.01
C LEU A 314 -21.95 -13.07 -2.13
N ALA A 315 -22.11 -13.21 -0.83
CA ALA A 315 -21.03 -13.09 0.14
C ALA A 315 -21.28 -14.14 1.21
N SER A 316 -20.22 -14.84 1.63
CA SER A 316 -20.31 -15.82 2.70
C SER A 316 -19.29 -15.55 3.78
N GLY A 317 -19.74 -15.61 5.03
CA GLY A 317 -18.90 -15.52 6.22
C GLY A 317 -18.11 -16.80 6.47
N ARG A 318 -17.17 -16.76 7.42
CA ARG A 318 -16.35 -17.93 7.79
C ARG A 318 -17.19 -19.11 8.28
N ASP A 319 -18.23 -18.83 9.05
CA ASP A 319 -19.09 -19.83 9.69
C ASP A 319 -20.07 -20.47 8.70
N GLU A 320 -20.27 -19.86 7.52
CA GLU A 320 -21.15 -20.34 6.46
C GLU A 320 -20.43 -21.24 5.45
N LEU A 321 -19.10 -21.33 5.53
CA LEU A 321 -18.32 -22.17 4.62
C LEU A 321 -18.30 -23.62 5.07
N THR A 322 -18.67 -24.52 4.16
CA THR A 322 -18.44 -25.97 4.30
C THR A 322 -16.95 -26.31 4.10
N ASP A 323 -16.52 -27.49 4.52
CA ASP A 323 -15.14 -27.94 4.30
C ASP A 323 -14.81 -28.13 2.81
N GLY A 324 -15.80 -28.51 2.00
CA GLY A 324 -15.68 -28.52 0.54
C GLY A 324 -15.43 -27.13 -0.04
N ASN A 325 -16.21 -26.12 0.38
CA ASN A 325 -16.00 -24.73 -0.04
C ASN A 325 -14.59 -24.26 0.35
N ARG A 326 -14.13 -24.56 1.57
CA ARG A 326 -12.77 -24.20 2.01
C ARG A 326 -11.69 -24.81 1.13
N ALA A 327 -11.83 -26.07 0.73
CA ALA A 327 -10.86 -26.74 -0.14
C ALA A 327 -10.80 -26.07 -1.52
N VAL A 328 -11.95 -25.73 -2.12
CA VAL A 328 -12.00 -25.01 -3.41
C VAL A 328 -11.38 -23.63 -3.31
N LEU A 329 -11.72 -22.84 -2.28
CA LEU A 329 -11.16 -21.49 -2.11
C LEU A 329 -9.64 -21.52 -1.86
N ALA A 330 -9.13 -22.57 -1.21
CA ALA A 330 -7.70 -22.75 -0.99
C ALA A 330 -6.91 -22.91 -2.31
N THR A 331 -7.53 -23.41 -3.38
CA THR A 331 -6.89 -23.53 -4.70
C THR A 331 -6.75 -22.19 -5.42
N PHE A 332 -7.51 -21.15 -5.03
CA PHE A 332 -7.49 -19.85 -5.71
C PHE A 332 -6.20 -19.06 -5.48
N LYS A 333 -5.27 -19.60 -4.68
CA LYS A 333 -3.87 -19.18 -4.70
C LYS A 333 -3.30 -19.25 -6.12
N GLU A 334 -3.73 -20.21 -6.93
CA GLU A 334 -3.43 -20.31 -8.35
C GLU A 334 -4.46 -19.50 -9.18
N PRO A 335 -4.05 -18.40 -9.84
CA PRO A 335 -4.97 -17.57 -10.63
C PRO A 335 -5.74 -18.34 -11.71
N ARG A 336 -5.10 -19.37 -12.31
CA ARG A 336 -5.73 -20.23 -13.32
C ARG A 336 -6.94 -20.98 -12.77
N GLU A 337 -6.86 -21.49 -11.55
CA GLU A 337 -7.98 -22.23 -10.92
C GLU A 337 -9.14 -21.30 -10.58
N ARG A 338 -8.84 -20.14 -10.00
CA ARG A 338 -9.84 -19.09 -9.76
C ARG A 338 -10.53 -18.67 -11.06
N ARG A 339 -9.76 -18.43 -12.12
CA ARG A 339 -10.27 -18.08 -13.46
C ARG A 339 -11.16 -19.18 -14.05
N ARG A 340 -10.79 -20.46 -13.89
CA ARG A 340 -11.61 -21.60 -14.31
C ARG A 340 -12.98 -21.60 -13.62
N VAL A 341 -13.02 -21.34 -12.31
CA VAL A 341 -14.29 -21.26 -11.56
C VAL A 341 -15.12 -20.06 -12.01
N GLU A 342 -14.53 -18.88 -12.15
CA GLU A 342 -15.21 -17.69 -12.67
C GLU A 342 -15.82 -17.94 -14.05
N ASP A 343 -15.05 -18.50 -14.98
CA ASP A 343 -15.49 -18.79 -16.35
C ASP A 343 -16.59 -19.85 -16.37
N ARG A 344 -16.53 -20.85 -15.48
CA ARG A 344 -17.59 -21.86 -15.33
C ARG A 344 -18.89 -21.22 -14.85
N ILE A 345 -18.83 -20.34 -13.84
CA ILE A 345 -20.01 -19.62 -13.33
C ILE A 345 -20.57 -18.69 -14.41
N ALA A 346 -19.71 -17.93 -15.09
CA ALA A 346 -20.11 -17.03 -16.16
C ALA A 346 -20.86 -17.77 -17.28
N ARG A 347 -20.29 -18.88 -17.79
CA ARG A 347 -20.93 -19.70 -18.84
C ARG A 347 -22.26 -20.29 -18.38
N ARG A 348 -22.34 -20.85 -17.16
CA ARG A 348 -23.61 -21.36 -16.59
C ARG A 348 -24.67 -20.27 -16.42
N ALA A 349 -24.25 -19.01 -16.25
CA ALA A 349 -25.13 -17.85 -16.09
C ALA A 349 -25.46 -17.13 -17.41
N GLY A 350 -24.94 -17.59 -18.56
CA GLY A 350 -25.13 -16.96 -19.86
C GLY A 350 -24.29 -15.70 -20.09
N LEU A 351 -23.20 -15.54 -19.33
CA LEU A 351 -22.28 -14.40 -19.39
C LEU A 351 -20.96 -14.74 -20.09
N GLN A 352 -20.24 -13.71 -20.52
CA GLN A 352 -18.91 -13.86 -21.07
C GLN A 352 -17.87 -14.13 -19.97
N PRO A 353 -16.83 -14.96 -20.24
CA PRO A 353 -15.66 -15.07 -19.39
C PRO A 353 -15.12 -13.71 -18.94
N GLY A 354 -14.95 -13.52 -17.62
CA GLY A 354 -14.50 -12.25 -17.03
C GLY A 354 -15.61 -11.30 -16.54
N GLN A 355 -16.88 -11.59 -16.83
CA GLN A 355 -18.03 -10.86 -16.28
C GLN A 355 -18.51 -11.41 -14.92
N VAL A 356 -17.89 -12.46 -14.41
CA VAL A 356 -18.08 -12.93 -13.03
C VAL A 356 -16.75 -12.84 -12.31
N ILE A 357 -16.79 -12.22 -11.14
CA ILE A 357 -15.66 -12.06 -10.24
C ILE A 357 -15.92 -12.91 -9.00
N VAL A 358 -14.94 -13.72 -8.62
CA VAL A 358 -14.86 -14.33 -7.30
C VAL A 358 -13.68 -13.71 -6.57
N ASP A 359 -13.99 -12.85 -5.61
CA ASP A 359 -13.02 -12.26 -4.70
C ASP A 359 -12.93 -13.14 -3.46
N VAL A 360 -11.73 -13.60 -3.16
CA VAL A 360 -11.37 -14.18 -1.88
C VAL A 360 -10.28 -13.25 -1.38
N PRO A 361 -10.54 -12.44 -0.35
CA PRO A 361 -9.46 -11.66 0.22
C PRO A 361 -8.45 -12.73 0.66
N LEU A 362 -7.25 -12.64 0.13
CA LEU A 362 -6.20 -13.62 0.39
C LEU A 362 -6.12 -13.89 1.91
N PRO A 363 -5.73 -15.09 2.37
CA PRO A 363 -5.42 -15.28 3.78
C PRO A 363 -4.47 -14.20 4.30
N GLU A 364 -3.55 -13.67 3.51
CA GLU A 364 -2.68 -12.54 3.87
C GLU A 364 -3.41 -11.17 3.95
N LEU A 365 -4.62 -11.03 3.36
CA LEU A 365 -5.57 -9.90 3.43
C LEU A 365 -6.72 -10.11 4.45
N LEU A 366 -7.04 -11.37 4.79
CA LEU A 366 -7.94 -11.74 5.89
C LEU A 366 -7.19 -11.79 7.23
N LEU A 367 -5.92 -12.19 7.14
CA LEU A 367 -4.87 -12.09 8.16
C LEU A 367 -4.01 -10.84 7.93
N SER A 368 -4.36 -9.93 7.00
CA SER A 368 -3.80 -8.57 7.04
C SER A 368 -4.47 -7.92 8.25
N GLU A 369 -3.87 -7.98 9.42
CA GLU A 369 -2.45 -7.66 9.54
C GLU A 369 -1.64 -8.70 10.30
N PRO A 370 -0.58 -9.26 9.69
CA PRO A 370 0.55 -9.77 10.46
C PRO A 370 1.13 -8.67 11.35
N ARG A 371 0.86 -7.37 11.07
CA ARG A 371 1.33 -6.23 11.85
C ARG A 371 0.48 -5.96 13.09
N ILE A 372 -0.84 -5.67 13.07
CA ILE A 372 -1.69 -5.63 14.29
C ILE A 372 -1.48 -6.90 15.15
N ALA A 373 -1.56 -8.09 14.57
CA ALA A 373 -1.38 -9.36 15.29
C ALA A 373 0.05 -9.57 15.84
N LYS A 374 1.07 -8.91 15.28
CA LYS A 374 2.45 -8.85 15.80
C LYS A 374 2.83 -7.43 16.27
N THR A 375 1.86 -6.59 16.68
CA THR A 375 2.12 -5.21 17.14
C THR A 375 2.73 -5.28 18.52
N GLU A 376 4.02 -5.54 18.53
CA GLU A 376 4.84 -5.62 19.73
C GLU A 376 5.71 -4.37 19.75
N VAL A 377 5.07 -3.21 19.92
CA VAL A 377 5.79 -1.97 20.21
C VAL A 377 6.29 -2.06 21.65
N PRO A 378 7.60 -1.92 21.92
CA PRO A 378 8.12 -1.86 23.28
C PRO A 378 7.62 -0.60 24.00
N ILE A 379 6.92 -0.80 25.11
CA ILE A 379 6.45 0.27 26.00
C ILE A 379 7.37 0.37 27.20
N LEU A 380 7.99 1.53 27.37
CA LEU A 380 8.95 1.81 28.44
C LEU A 380 8.21 2.22 29.72
N GLU A 381 8.45 1.47 30.80
CA GLU A 381 7.93 1.73 32.13
C GLU A 381 8.98 1.34 33.18
N ASN A 382 9.32 2.28 34.07
CA ASN A 382 10.22 2.07 35.20
C ASN A 382 11.57 1.43 34.82
N GLY A 383 12.17 1.86 33.69
CA GLY A 383 13.46 1.36 33.20
C GLY A 383 13.39 0.00 32.48
N SER A 384 12.21 -0.59 32.35
CA SER A 384 11.97 -1.84 31.63
C SER A 384 11.10 -1.62 30.39
N ALA A 385 11.27 -2.46 29.36
CA ALA A 385 10.38 -2.48 28.21
C ALA A 385 9.41 -3.66 28.33
N LYS A 386 8.12 -3.38 28.20
CA LYS A 386 7.06 -4.40 28.11
C LYS A 386 6.40 -4.30 26.75
N PRO A 387 6.03 -5.42 26.11
CA PRO A 387 5.31 -5.35 24.85
C PRO A 387 3.92 -4.72 25.01
N PHE A 388 3.49 -3.98 23.98
CA PHE A 388 2.20 -3.29 23.92
C PHE A 388 1.00 -4.18 24.31
N SER A 389 0.90 -5.40 23.76
CA SER A 389 -0.17 -6.37 24.04
C SER A 389 -0.25 -6.83 25.50
N LYS A 390 0.83 -6.68 26.27
CA LYS A 390 0.86 -6.98 27.72
C LYS A 390 0.41 -5.81 28.58
N VAL A 391 0.55 -4.59 28.11
CA VAL A 391 0.22 -3.37 28.88
C VAL A 391 -1.12 -2.75 28.48
N SER A 392 -1.66 -3.07 27.30
CA SER A 392 -2.94 -2.59 26.81
C SER A 392 -3.94 -3.73 26.57
N PRO A 393 -5.03 -3.81 27.36
CA PRO A 393 -6.15 -4.72 27.08
C PRO A 393 -6.81 -4.42 25.73
N LEU A 394 -6.90 -3.15 25.34
CA LEU A 394 -7.43 -2.73 24.05
C LEU A 394 -6.54 -3.21 22.89
N GLY A 395 -5.22 -3.07 23.03
CA GLY A 395 -4.24 -3.59 22.09
C GLY A 395 -4.40 -5.09 21.85
N ARG A 396 -4.62 -5.86 22.92
CA ARG A 396 -4.90 -7.30 22.81
C ARG A 396 -6.23 -7.58 22.11
N ALA A 397 -7.28 -6.81 22.38
CA ALA A 397 -8.56 -6.96 21.69
C ALA A 397 -8.43 -6.68 20.18
N LEU A 398 -7.70 -5.62 19.80
CA LEU A 398 -7.44 -5.27 18.41
C LEU A 398 -6.72 -6.38 17.63
N GLN A 399 -5.82 -7.14 18.28
CA GLN A 399 -5.13 -8.30 17.69
C GLN A 399 -6.07 -9.43 17.26
N THR A 400 -7.26 -9.50 17.86
CA THR A 400 -8.25 -10.56 17.58
C THR A 400 -9.37 -10.10 16.64
N ARG A 401 -9.39 -8.81 16.28
CA ARG A 401 -10.46 -8.22 15.49
C ARG A 401 -10.40 -8.72 14.05
N GLN A 402 -11.54 -9.21 13.56
CA GLN A 402 -11.72 -9.50 12.13
C GLN A 402 -11.94 -8.20 11.35
N VAL A 403 -11.25 -8.06 10.21
CA VAL A 403 -11.30 -6.86 9.38
C VAL A 403 -12.54 -6.83 8.48
N VAL A 404 -12.96 -7.98 7.98
CA VAL A 404 -14.12 -8.16 7.11
C VAL A 404 -15.04 -9.26 7.62
N ASP A 405 -16.34 -9.13 7.32
CA ASP A 405 -17.40 -10.08 7.67
C ASP A 405 -17.58 -11.20 6.63
N TRP A 406 -16.82 -11.17 5.52
CA TRP A 406 -16.92 -12.13 4.42
C TRP A 406 -15.57 -12.76 4.07
N VAL A 407 -15.59 -14.04 3.68
CA VAL A 407 -14.42 -14.82 3.24
C VAL A 407 -14.42 -15.00 1.73
N VAL A 408 -15.59 -15.02 1.10
CA VAL A 408 -15.74 -15.06 -0.36
C VAL A 408 -16.85 -14.11 -0.79
N MET A 409 -16.61 -13.39 -1.88
CA MET A 409 -17.58 -12.50 -2.51
C MET A 409 -17.66 -12.80 -4.01
N VAL A 410 -18.87 -12.99 -4.52
CA VAL A 410 -19.14 -13.10 -5.95
C VAL A 410 -19.76 -11.79 -6.44
N ALA A 411 -19.22 -11.22 -7.51
CA ALA A 411 -19.74 -10.02 -8.16
C ALA A 411 -19.91 -10.21 -9.66
N ALA A 412 -20.95 -9.57 -10.22
CA ALA A 412 -21.29 -9.66 -11.64
C ALA A 412 -22.13 -8.45 -12.08
N PRO A 413 -22.40 -8.24 -13.39
CA PRO A 413 -23.40 -7.28 -13.84
C PRO A 413 -24.74 -7.47 -13.12
N GLY A 414 -25.38 -6.37 -12.71
CA GLY A 414 -26.55 -6.40 -11.83
C GLY A 414 -27.75 -7.11 -12.46
N GLU A 415 -27.90 -6.98 -13.77
CA GLU A 415 -28.90 -7.63 -14.61
C GLU A 415 -28.82 -9.17 -14.58
N ALA A 416 -27.66 -9.73 -14.27
CA ALA A 416 -27.41 -11.17 -14.24
C ALA A 416 -27.32 -11.75 -12.81
N ALA A 417 -27.63 -10.95 -11.78
CA ALA A 417 -27.42 -11.37 -10.38
C ALA A 417 -28.16 -12.68 -10.02
N ALA A 418 -29.36 -12.90 -10.54
CA ALA A 418 -30.15 -14.10 -10.25
C ALA A 418 -29.54 -15.38 -10.89
N SER A 419 -29.16 -15.31 -12.17
CA SER A 419 -28.55 -16.45 -12.87
C SER A 419 -27.16 -16.77 -12.30
N VAL A 420 -26.37 -15.73 -11.99
CA VAL A 420 -25.05 -15.89 -11.35
C VAL A 420 -25.18 -16.48 -9.95
N ARG A 421 -26.16 -16.07 -9.14
CA ARG A 421 -26.38 -16.67 -7.81
C ARG A 421 -26.62 -18.18 -7.92
N LYS A 422 -27.53 -18.59 -8.80
CA LYS A 422 -27.83 -20.01 -9.04
C LYS A 422 -26.59 -20.79 -9.50
N ALA A 423 -25.84 -20.23 -10.45
CA ALA A 423 -24.64 -20.85 -11.00
C ALA A 423 -23.50 -20.94 -9.96
N ALA A 424 -23.31 -19.90 -9.14
CA ALA A 424 -22.28 -19.85 -8.11
C ALA A 424 -22.56 -20.85 -6.99
N THR A 425 -23.79 -20.93 -6.48
CA THR A 425 -24.16 -21.92 -5.45
C THR A 425 -23.86 -23.34 -5.91
N ALA A 426 -24.21 -23.70 -7.15
CA ALA A 426 -23.87 -25.01 -7.71
C ALA A 426 -22.35 -25.21 -7.84
N ALA A 427 -21.62 -24.19 -8.31
CA ALA A 427 -20.18 -24.28 -8.54
C ALA A 427 -19.32 -24.42 -7.28
N PHE A 428 -19.86 -24.10 -6.09
CA PHE A 428 -19.21 -24.31 -4.80
C PHE A 428 -19.69 -25.58 -4.09
N SER A 429 -20.86 -26.13 -4.46
CA SER A 429 -21.37 -27.40 -3.90
C SER A 429 -20.92 -28.65 -4.67
N ASP A 430 -20.52 -28.50 -5.93
CA ASP A 430 -19.82 -29.50 -6.76
C ASP A 430 -18.32 -29.55 -6.40
#